data_AF-A0AA88AT93-F1
#
_entry.id   AF-A0AA88AT93-F1
#
_cell.length_a   1.000
_cell.length_b   1.000
_cell.length_c   1.000
_cell.angle_alpha   90.00
_cell.angle_beta   90.00
_cell.angle_gamma   90.00
#
_symmetry.space_group_name_H-M   'P 1'
#
loop_
_entity.id
_entity.type
_entity.pdbx_description
1 polymer ?
#
loop_
_entity_poly.entity_id
_entity_poly.type
_entity_poly.pdbx_seq_one_letter_code
_entity_poly.pdbx_strand_id
1 'polypeptide(L)'
;MCGTTENYCGPGYCQSQCPAPSPPPPPPPPPPPFTPPPPVSPDDISNIISESLFDELLAYRNDPACPASGFYTYDAFITAARRFPEFGATGTIETRKREIAAFLAQTSHETTGEKFIVEIMWYRILIQ
;
A
#
# COMPACT_ATOMS: atom_id res chain seq x y z
N MET A 1 23.84 -27.71 -27.09
CA MET A 1 23.00 -28.35 -26.05
C MET A 1 21.81 -27.43 -25.81
N CYS A 2 20.61 -27.98 -25.63
CA CYS A 2 19.40 -27.20 -25.33
C CYS A 2 19.12 -27.27 -23.83
N GLY A 3 18.75 -26.14 -23.23
CA GLY A 3 18.41 -26.07 -21.81
C GLY A 3 17.85 -24.69 -21.46
N THR A 4 17.29 -24.58 -20.25
CA THR A 4 16.59 -23.37 -19.76
C THR A 4 17.33 -22.68 -18.62
N THR A 5 18.50 -23.18 -18.22
CA THR A 5 19.31 -22.60 -17.16
C THR A 5 20.18 -21.45 -17.68
N GLU A 6 20.71 -20.63 -16.77
CA GLU A 6 21.54 -19.47 -17.11
C GLU A 6 22.76 -19.83 -17.98
N ASN A 7 23.32 -21.02 -17.83
CA ASN A 7 24.43 -21.51 -18.67
C ASN A 7 24.03 -21.67 -20.16
N TYR A 8 22.74 -21.80 -20.46
CA TYR A 8 22.20 -21.89 -21.82
C TYR A 8 21.51 -20.61 -22.28
N CYS A 9 20.86 -19.88 -21.37
CA CYS A 9 20.05 -18.69 -21.69
C CYS A 9 20.70 -17.36 -21.28
N GLY A 10 21.88 -17.40 -20.65
CA GLY A 10 22.59 -16.22 -20.15
C GLY A 10 23.26 -15.39 -21.25
N PRO A 11 23.56 -14.12 -20.96
CA PRO A 11 24.14 -13.19 -21.91
C PRO A 11 25.52 -13.67 -22.40
N GLY A 12 25.67 -13.84 -23.71
CA GLY A 12 26.90 -14.35 -24.35
C GLY A 12 27.00 -15.88 -24.47
N TYR A 13 26.10 -16.63 -23.81
CA TYR A 13 26.07 -18.10 -23.88
C TYR A 13 24.91 -18.63 -24.74
N CYS A 14 23.84 -17.84 -24.89
CA CYS A 14 22.68 -18.23 -25.66
C CYS A 14 22.88 -18.05 -27.17
N GLN A 15 22.64 -19.12 -27.94
CA GLN A 15 22.79 -19.15 -29.40
C GLN A 15 21.45 -19.03 -30.16
N SER A 16 20.37 -19.59 -29.62
CA SER A 16 19.03 -19.54 -30.23
C SER A 16 17.96 -19.62 -29.15
N GLN A 17 16.78 -19.02 -29.43
CA GLN A 17 15.65 -18.93 -28.49
C GLN A 17 15.98 -18.20 -27.17
N CYS A 18 16.78 -17.14 -27.26
CA CYS A 18 17.17 -16.36 -26.09
C CYS A 18 15.99 -15.56 -25.55
N PRO A 19 15.85 -15.44 -24.21
CA PRO A 19 14.84 -14.56 -23.62
C PRO A 19 15.07 -13.13 -24.13
N ALA A 20 14.05 -12.53 -24.74
CA ALA A 20 14.09 -11.11 -25.02
C ALA A 20 14.14 -10.35 -23.70
N PRO A 21 14.92 -9.25 -23.60
CA PRO A 21 14.83 -8.37 -22.45
C PRO A 21 13.38 -7.90 -22.30
N SER A 22 12.83 -8.04 -21.09
CA SER A 22 11.50 -7.53 -20.78
C SER A 22 11.44 -6.04 -21.14
N PRO A 23 10.38 -5.56 -21.81
CA PRO A 23 10.22 -4.13 -22.03
C PRO A 23 10.20 -3.41 -20.67
N PRO A 24 10.75 -2.18 -20.59
CA PRO A 24 10.69 -1.41 -19.36
C PRO A 24 9.22 -1.22 -18.95
N PRO A 25 8.92 -1.23 -17.64
CA PRO A 25 7.56 -0.98 -17.17
C PRO A 25 7.10 0.42 -17.65
N PRO A 26 5.80 0.59 -17.97
CA PRO A 26 5.27 1.89 -18.33
C PRO A 26 5.51 2.91 -17.20
N PRO A 27 5.71 4.19 -17.51
CA PRO A 27 5.85 5.22 -16.50
C PRO A 27 4.59 5.28 -15.62
N PRO A 28 4.74 5.57 -14.31
CA PRO A 28 3.59 5.71 -13.43
C PRO A 28 2.69 6.86 -13.91
N PRO A 29 1.36 6.77 -13.69
CA PRO A 29 0.43 7.83 -14.05
C PRO A 29 0.77 9.15 -13.35
N PRO A 30 0.49 10.31 -13.99
CA PRO A 30 0.75 11.60 -13.38
C PRO A 30 -0.07 11.78 -12.08
N PRO A 31 0.48 12.47 -11.07
CA PRO A 31 -0.23 12.72 -9.83
C PRO A 31 -1.51 13.53 -10.09
N PRO A 32 -2.61 13.25 -9.39
CA PRO A 32 -3.85 14.01 -9.53
C PRO A 32 -3.62 15.50 -9.17
N PRO A 33 -4.40 16.43 -9.77
CA PRO A 33 -4.30 17.86 -9.49
C PRO A 33 -4.31 18.16 -7.99
N PHE A 34 -3.48 19.10 -7.54
CA PHE A 34 -3.50 19.56 -6.15
C PHE A 34 -4.77 20.37 -5.88
N THR A 35 -5.80 19.70 -5.39
CA THR A 35 -6.97 20.34 -4.79
C THR A 35 -6.75 20.45 -3.27
N PRO A 36 -7.08 21.60 -2.65
CA PRO A 36 -7.11 21.71 -1.19
C PRO A 36 -8.00 20.61 -0.60
N PRO A 37 -7.62 19.99 0.54
CA PRO A 37 -8.46 18.99 1.17
C PRO A 37 -9.81 19.61 1.57
N PRO A 38 -10.94 18.91 1.37
CA PRO A 38 -12.24 19.35 1.84
C PRO A 38 -12.25 19.55 3.37
N PRO A 39 -13.15 20.41 3.90
CA PRO A 39 -13.29 20.64 5.33
C PRO A 39 -13.65 19.34 6.07
N VAL A 40 -13.21 19.24 7.32
CA VAL A 40 -13.40 18.06 8.18
C VAL A 40 -14.90 17.79 8.38
N SER A 41 -15.35 16.63 7.91
CA SER A 41 -16.73 16.16 8.07
C SER A 41 -16.88 15.30 9.33
N PRO A 42 -18.09 15.17 9.92
CA PRO A 42 -18.33 14.22 11.02
C PRO A 42 -18.10 12.76 10.61
N ASP A 43 -18.15 12.46 9.30
CA ASP A 43 -17.79 11.16 8.72
C ASP A 43 -16.30 11.06 8.31
N ASP A 44 -15.43 11.97 8.76
CA ASP A 44 -14.01 11.97 8.40
C ASP A 44 -13.33 10.67 8.88
N ILE A 45 -12.42 10.15 8.07
CA ILE A 45 -11.71 8.90 8.33
C ILE A 45 -10.92 8.94 9.64
N SER A 46 -10.55 10.13 10.12
CA SER A 46 -9.87 10.35 11.40
C SER A 46 -10.69 9.88 12.60
N ASN A 47 -12.01 9.74 12.45
CA ASN A 47 -12.90 9.22 13.50
C ASN A 47 -12.88 7.67 13.55
N ILE A 48 -12.32 7.02 12.53
CA ILE A 48 -12.24 5.55 12.42
C ILE A 48 -10.82 5.07 12.68
N ILE A 49 -9.83 5.77 12.10
CA ILE A 49 -8.41 5.52 12.36
C ILE A 49 -7.81 6.74 13.04
N SER A 50 -7.45 6.58 14.31
CA SER A 50 -6.63 7.55 15.02
C SER A 50 -5.16 7.43 14.60
N GLU A 51 -4.39 8.48 14.83
CA GLU A 51 -2.93 8.46 14.61
C GLU A 51 -2.23 7.31 15.35
N SER A 52 -2.64 7.07 16.60
CA SER A 52 -2.11 5.95 17.40
C SER A 52 -2.39 4.59 16.77
N LEU A 53 -3.59 4.39 16.21
CA LEU A 53 -3.96 3.15 15.54
C LEU A 53 -3.20 3.03 14.21
N PHE A 54 -3.02 4.11 13.46
CA PHE A 54 -2.18 4.15 12.26
C PHE A 54 -0.73 3.75 12.57
N ASP A 55 -0.19 4.23 13.68
CA ASP A 55 1.16 3.88 14.13
C ASP A 55 1.30 2.43 14.54
N GLU A 56 0.31 1.86 15.23
CA GLU A 56 0.28 0.44 15.55
C GLU A 56 0.19 -0.42 14.30
N LEU A 57 -0.70 -0.07 13.36
CA LEU A 57 -0.87 -0.78 12.10
C LEU A 57 0.41 -0.81 11.28
N LEU A 58 1.18 0.28 11.30
CA LEU A 58 2.39 0.44 10.51
C LEU A 58 3.63 0.61 11.42
N ALA A 59 3.75 -0.21 12.46
CA ALA A 59 4.77 -0.05 13.50
C ALA A 59 6.21 -0.10 12.98
N TYR A 60 6.47 -0.94 11.97
CA TYR A 60 7.81 -1.14 11.41
C TYR A 60 8.15 -0.22 10.23
N ARG A 61 7.21 0.64 9.80
CA ARG A 61 7.42 1.46 8.58
C ARG A 61 8.59 2.44 8.69
N ASN A 62 8.91 2.85 9.92
CA ASN A 62 9.95 3.83 10.22
C ASN A 62 11.25 3.18 10.69
N ASP A 63 11.37 1.85 10.60
CA ASP A 63 12.62 1.16 10.89
C ASP A 63 13.74 1.74 9.99
N PRO A 64 14.91 2.10 10.53
CA PRO A 64 16.03 2.61 9.73
C PRO A 64 16.51 1.62 8.66
N ALA A 65 16.18 0.34 8.75
CA ALA A 65 16.42 -0.66 7.71
C ALA A 65 15.45 -0.54 6.52
N CYS A 66 14.36 0.21 6.64
CA CYS A 66 13.39 0.45 5.58
C CYS A 66 13.77 1.69 4.75
N PRO A 67 13.97 1.56 3.42
CA PRO A 67 14.23 2.69 2.53
C PRO A 67 13.10 3.75 2.51
N ALA A 68 11.90 3.35 2.90
CA ALA A 68 10.70 4.18 2.94
C ALA A 68 10.43 4.82 4.32
N SER A 69 11.40 4.79 5.25
CA SER A 69 11.25 5.41 6.57
C SER A 69 10.87 6.89 6.45
N GLY A 70 9.81 7.29 7.16
CA GLY A 70 9.26 8.65 7.11
C GLY A 70 8.39 8.98 5.89
N PHE A 71 8.22 8.06 4.93
CA PHE A 71 7.38 8.31 3.75
C PHE A 71 5.88 8.19 4.05
N TYR A 72 5.50 7.21 4.88
CA TYR A 72 4.11 6.95 5.26
C TYR A 72 3.76 7.70 6.56
N THR A 73 3.27 8.93 6.45
CA THR A 73 2.82 9.74 7.59
C THR A 73 1.29 9.71 7.73
N TYR A 74 0.81 9.86 8.97
CA TYR A 74 -0.64 9.92 9.24
C TYR A 74 -1.29 11.11 8.55
N ASP A 75 -0.64 12.28 8.55
CA ASP A 75 -1.13 13.47 7.86
C ASP A 75 -1.25 13.27 6.34
N ALA A 76 -0.27 12.60 5.71
CA ALA A 76 -0.35 12.25 4.30
C ALA A 76 -1.49 11.26 4.02
N PHE A 77 -1.73 10.29 4.93
CA PHE A 77 -2.86 9.37 4.84
C PHE A 77 -4.21 10.09 4.92
N ILE A 78 -4.42 10.95 5.93
CA ILE A 78 -5.65 11.73 6.08
C ILE A 78 -5.86 12.66 4.88
N THR A 79 -4.80 13.34 4.45
CA THR A 79 -4.86 14.22 3.28
C THR A 79 -5.23 13.46 2.01
N ALA A 80 -4.68 12.27 1.80
CA ALA A 80 -5.03 11.42 0.67
C ALA A 80 -6.47 10.90 0.78
N ALA A 81 -6.89 10.40 1.95
CA ALA A 81 -8.23 9.90 2.19
C ALA A 81 -9.30 10.97 1.94
N ARG A 82 -9.05 12.23 2.34
CA ARG A 82 -9.96 13.35 2.05
C ARG A 82 -10.10 13.68 0.56
N ARG A 83 -9.17 13.23 -0.30
CA ARG A 83 -9.34 13.33 -1.76
C ARG A 83 -10.31 12.29 -2.33
N PHE A 84 -10.59 11.24 -1.58
CA PHE A 84 -11.54 10.19 -1.94
C PHE A 84 -12.70 10.21 -0.93
N PRO A 85 -13.67 11.13 -1.09
CA PRO A 85 -14.72 11.35 -0.09
C PRO A 85 -15.63 10.14 0.14
N GLU A 86 -15.65 9.15 -0.76
CA GLU A 86 -16.38 7.89 -0.58
C GLU A 86 -15.58 6.84 0.22
N PHE A 87 -14.25 6.99 0.29
CA PHE A 87 -13.33 6.06 0.94
C PHE A 87 -13.50 6.10 2.45
N GLY A 88 -13.90 4.99 3.05
CA GLY A 88 -14.13 4.89 4.49
C GLY A 88 -15.32 5.72 4.99
N ALA A 89 -16.16 6.25 4.09
CA ALA A 89 -17.35 7.04 4.41
C ALA A 89 -18.66 6.35 4.00
N THR A 90 -18.57 5.23 3.27
CA THR A 90 -19.73 4.53 2.71
C THR A 90 -20.20 3.37 3.59
N GLY A 91 -21.51 3.28 3.84
CA GLY A 91 -22.10 2.18 4.62
C GLY A 91 -21.98 2.35 6.13
N THR A 92 -22.12 1.24 6.87
CA THR A 92 -22.05 1.22 8.34
C THR A 92 -20.62 1.38 8.84
N ILE A 93 -20.44 1.70 10.13
CA ILE A 93 -19.11 1.79 10.75
C ILE A 93 -18.29 0.52 10.53
N GLU A 94 -18.91 -0.67 10.60
CA GLU A 94 -18.24 -1.94 10.29
C GLU A 94 -17.79 -2.05 8.83
N THR A 95 -18.62 -1.59 7.87
CA THR A 95 -18.26 -1.58 6.45
C THR A 95 -17.08 -0.66 6.19
N ARG A 96 -17.10 0.54 6.78
CA ARG A 96 -16.02 1.54 6.65
C ARG A 96 -14.71 1.02 7.26
N LYS A 97 -14.77 0.44 8.46
CA LYS A 97 -13.64 -0.26 9.10
C LYS A 97 -13.07 -1.37 8.21
N ARG A 98 -13.94 -2.19 7.60
CA ARG A 98 -13.54 -3.27 6.70
C ARG A 98 -12.93 -2.76 5.40
N GLU A 99 -13.43 -1.68 4.84
CA GLU A 99 -12.87 -1.05 3.64
C GLU A 99 -11.44 -0.57 3.88
N ILE A 100 -11.23 0.15 4.98
CA ILE A 100 -9.90 0.66 5.34
C ILE A 100 -8.97 -0.51 5.70
N ALA A 101 -9.52 -1.55 6.36
CA ALA A 101 -8.82 -2.81 6.61
C ALA A 101 -8.31 -3.46 5.33
N ALA A 102 -9.20 -3.65 4.36
CA ALA A 102 -8.85 -4.25 3.08
C ALA A 102 -7.82 -3.41 2.33
N PHE A 103 -7.97 -2.08 2.31
CA PHE A 103 -7.03 -1.18 1.66
C PHE A 103 -5.62 -1.33 2.23
N LEU A 104 -5.43 -1.10 3.54
CA LEU A 104 -4.07 -1.16 4.10
C LEU A 104 -3.50 -2.58 4.06
N ALA A 105 -4.31 -3.63 4.22
CA ALA A 105 -3.84 -5.01 4.06
C ALA A 105 -3.29 -5.26 2.64
N GLN A 106 -3.98 -4.76 1.62
CA GLN A 106 -3.57 -4.90 0.23
C GLN A 106 -2.31 -4.08 -0.07
N THR A 107 -2.23 -2.82 0.39
CA THR A 107 -1.01 -2.01 0.27
C THR A 107 0.16 -2.64 1.01
N SER A 108 -0.08 -3.26 2.16
CA SER A 108 0.96 -3.94 2.95
C SER A 108 1.52 -5.17 2.27
N HIS A 109 0.67 -5.94 1.59
CA HIS A 109 1.09 -7.08 0.79
C HIS A 109 2.00 -6.64 -0.36
N GLU A 110 1.65 -5.54 -1.04
CA GLU A 110 2.47 -4.97 -2.12
C GLU A 110 3.79 -4.34 -1.61
N THR A 111 3.89 -3.96 -0.33
CA THR A 111 5.09 -3.31 0.25
C THR A 111 5.89 -4.21 1.21
N THR A 112 5.76 -5.54 1.15
CA THR A 112 6.55 -6.50 1.96
C THR A 112 6.24 -6.45 3.48
N GLY A 113 5.06 -5.97 3.88
CA GLY A 113 4.59 -5.88 5.28
C GLY A 113 3.72 -7.07 5.73
N GLU A 114 3.88 -8.23 5.08
CA GLU A 114 2.85 -9.27 4.86
C GLU A 114 2.24 -9.95 6.10
N LYS A 115 2.78 -9.77 7.31
CA LYS A 115 2.27 -10.49 8.51
C LYS A 115 1.78 -9.58 9.62
N PHE A 116 2.53 -8.52 9.93
CA PHE A 116 2.24 -7.71 11.10
C PHE A 116 0.99 -6.83 10.91
N ILE A 117 0.80 -6.32 9.69
CA ILE A 117 -0.30 -5.40 9.41
C ILE A 117 -1.63 -6.16 9.40
N VAL A 118 -1.68 -7.33 8.75
CA VAL A 118 -2.90 -8.14 8.65
C VAL A 118 -3.40 -8.61 10.02
N GLU A 119 -2.48 -8.97 10.94
CA GLU A 119 -2.83 -9.41 12.29
C GLU A 119 -3.41 -8.29 13.16
N ILE A 120 -2.81 -7.10 13.13
CA ILE A 120 -3.30 -5.93 13.90
C ILE A 120 -4.64 -5.44 13.35
N MET A 121 -4.81 -5.45 12.03
CA MET A 121 -6.09 -5.11 11.40
C MET A 121 -7.21 -6.03 11.83
N TRP A 122 -6.94 -7.33 11.91
CA TRP A 122 -7.91 -8.28 12.41
C TRP A 122 -8.27 -7.99 13.87
N TYR A 123 -7.29 -7.79 14.74
CA TYR A 123 -7.53 -7.68 16.18
C TYR A 123 -8.13 -6.34 16.65
N ARG A 124 -7.80 -5.22 15.99
CA ARG A 124 -8.14 -3.87 16.45
C ARG A 124 -9.27 -3.20 15.67
N ILE A 125 -9.41 -3.53 14.39
CA ILE A 125 -10.39 -2.90 13.49
C ILE A 125 -11.61 -3.79 13.26
N LEU A 126 -11.43 -5.11 13.16
CA LEU A 126 -12.54 -6.02 12.81
C LEU A 126 -13.24 -6.68 14.02
N ILE A 127 -12.65 -6.64 15.23
CA ILE A 127 -13.22 -7.26 16.45
C ILE A 127 -13.80 -6.21 17.43
N GLN A 128 -13.73 -4.92 17.10
CA GLN A 128 -14.39 -3.81 17.81
C GLN A 128 -15.37 -3.08 16.91
#